data_AF-A0AAX3L593-F1
#
_entry.id   AF-A0AAX3L593-F1
#
_cell.length_a   1.000
_cell.length_b   1.000
_cell.length_c   1.000
_cell.angle_alpha   90.00
_cell.angle_beta   90.00
_cell.angle_gamma   90.00
#
_symmetry.space_group_name_H-M   'P 1'
#
loop_
_entity.id
_entity.type
_entity.pdbx_description
1 polymer ?
#
loop_
_entity_poly.entity_id
_entity_poly.type
_entity_poly.pdbx_seq_one_letter_code
_entity_poly.pdbx_strand_id
1 'polypeptide(L)'
;MSTITKEWLQQKIADMEAIRDDIPFGLGEDGTNTLAALRIALASLEAEVVCVIDQSNLDYLKSGSDADVWPASRAEMGDVLLYRSAPPSPVAVPEGYRLQPISEYDAMCAAMLQGAENAESRCTIKTAPPLDSLTKNAESRCGNSPVIPDCSCRTCRPVTFSDSRFVVCPECGNKRCPHANDHRNACTGSNEPGQEGSAYPAAPQQEVK
;
A
#
# COMPACT_ATOMS: atom_id res chain seq x y z
N MET A 1 11.58 -41.99 -8.05
CA MET A 1 11.58 -40.52 -8.06
C MET A 1 13.01 -40.07 -7.98
N SER A 2 13.47 -39.21 -8.89
CA SER A 2 14.81 -38.63 -8.80
C SER A 2 14.84 -37.62 -7.66
N THR A 3 15.84 -37.70 -6.77
CA THR A 3 16.02 -36.75 -5.66
C THR A 3 16.44 -35.40 -6.23
N ILE A 4 15.73 -34.34 -5.86
CA ILE A 4 16.11 -32.97 -6.21
C ILE A 4 17.27 -32.57 -5.29
N THR A 5 18.44 -32.28 -5.85
CA THR A 5 19.62 -31.85 -5.08
C THR A 5 19.67 -30.33 -4.95
N LYS A 6 20.42 -29.85 -3.95
CA LYS A 6 20.67 -28.43 -3.72
C LYS A 6 21.33 -27.78 -4.94
N GLU A 7 22.34 -28.43 -5.50
CA GLU A 7 23.11 -27.93 -6.65
C GLU A 7 22.21 -27.81 -7.88
N TRP A 8 21.32 -28.78 -8.08
CA TRP A 8 20.35 -28.74 -9.18
C TRP A 8 19.40 -27.55 -9.03
N LEU A 9 18.90 -27.27 -7.82
CA LEU A 9 18.04 -26.10 -7.56
C LEU A 9 18.77 -24.79 -7.81
N GLN A 10 20.01 -24.67 -7.32
CA GLN A 10 20.85 -23.48 -7.53
C GLN A 10 21.07 -23.22 -9.02
N GLN A 11 21.45 -24.26 -9.78
CA GLN A 11 21.63 -24.14 -11.23
C GLN A 11 20.32 -23.73 -11.91
N LYS A 12 19.21 -24.36 -11.55
CA LYS A 12 17.92 -24.07 -12.19
C LYS A 12 17.44 -22.65 -11.92
N ILE A 13 17.65 -22.14 -10.71
CA ILE A 13 17.36 -20.75 -10.33
C ILE A 13 18.23 -19.80 -11.16
N ALA A 14 19.54 -20.06 -11.24
CA ALA A 14 20.46 -19.23 -12.02
C ALA A 14 20.07 -19.16 -13.50
N ASP A 15 19.72 -20.30 -14.11
CA ASP A 15 19.26 -20.36 -15.50
C ASP A 15 17.98 -19.55 -15.72
N MET A 16 17.00 -19.64 -14.80
CA MET A 16 15.74 -18.91 -14.89
C MET A 16 15.93 -17.40 -14.66
N GLU A 17 16.84 -17.00 -13.78
CA GLU A 17 17.20 -15.61 -13.56
C GLU A 17 17.89 -15.00 -14.76
N ALA A 18 18.81 -15.74 -15.40
CA ALA A 18 19.43 -15.30 -16.65
C ALA A 18 18.38 -15.07 -17.76
N ILE A 19 17.44 -16.01 -17.93
CA ILE A 19 16.34 -15.87 -18.90
C ILE A 19 15.45 -14.66 -18.55
N ARG A 20 15.15 -14.43 -17.28
CA ARG A 20 14.37 -13.26 -16.84
C ARG A 20 15.05 -11.96 -17.26
N ASP A 21 16.37 -11.89 -17.08
CA ASP A 21 17.14 -10.67 -17.27
C ASP A 21 17.41 -10.40 -18.78
N ASP A 22 17.39 -11.44 -19.62
CA ASP A 22 17.49 -11.33 -21.09
C ASP A 22 16.18 -10.85 -21.76
N ILE A 23 15.01 -11.04 -21.13
CA ILE A 23 13.71 -10.67 -21.70
C ILE A 23 13.34 -9.23 -21.28
N PRO A 24 13.07 -8.30 -22.22
CA PRO A 24 12.75 -6.90 -21.89
C PRO A 24 11.54 -6.69 -20.96
N PHE A 25 10.61 -7.64 -20.93
CA PHE A 25 9.41 -7.64 -20.08
C PHE A 25 9.50 -8.64 -18.90
N GLY A 26 10.66 -9.28 -18.72
CA GLY A 26 10.87 -10.31 -17.70
C GLY A 26 10.13 -11.62 -17.98
N LEU A 27 10.00 -12.45 -16.93
CA LEU A 27 9.22 -13.68 -16.98
C LEU A 27 7.73 -13.39 -16.87
N GLY A 28 6.90 -14.22 -17.51
CA GLY A 28 5.46 -14.25 -17.23
C GLY A 28 5.16 -14.60 -15.77
N GLU A 29 3.89 -14.47 -15.37
CA GLU A 29 3.42 -14.76 -14.01
C GLU A 29 3.82 -16.18 -13.55
N ASP A 30 3.56 -17.20 -14.37
CA ASP A 30 3.92 -18.59 -14.06
C ASP A 30 5.43 -18.77 -13.87
N GLY A 31 6.24 -18.10 -14.70
CA GLY A 31 7.71 -18.15 -14.58
C GLY A 31 8.20 -17.46 -13.31
N THR A 32 7.59 -16.33 -12.94
CA THR A 32 7.87 -15.60 -11.70
C THR A 32 7.48 -16.43 -10.47
N ASN A 33 6.29 -17.03 -10.49
CA ASN A 33 5.80 -17.91 -9.41
C ASN A 33 6.68 -19.16 -9.27
N THR A 34 7.09 -19.75 -10.40
CA THR A 34 7.99 -20.90 -10.41
C THR A 34 9.36 -20.52 -9.82
N LEU A 35 9.94 -19.39 -10.22
CA LEU A 35 11.21 -18.92 -9.68
C LEU A 35 11.12 -18.66 -8.15
N ALA A 36 10.02 -18.06 -7.70
CA ALA A 36 9.76 -17.85 -6.28
C ALA A 36 9.66 -19.19 -5.51
N ALA A 37 8.94 -20.17 -6.06
CA ALA A 37 8.82 -21.50 -5.46
C ALA A 37 10.17 -22.22 -5.37
N LEU A 38 11.00 -22.13 -6.43
CA LEU A 38 12.34 -22.71 -6.42
C LEU A 38 13.25 -22.06 -5.36
N ARG A 39 13.20 -20.73 -5.21
CA ARG A 39 13.93 -20.01 -4.16
C ARG A 39 13.49 -20.42 -2.76
N ILE A 40 12.18 -20.62 -2.52
CA ILE A 40 11.66 -21.13 -1.25
C ILE A 40 12.14 -22.57 -1.00
N ALA A 41 12.14 -23.42 -2.02
CA ALA A 41 12.64 -24.78 -1.92
C ALA A 41 14.14 -24.81 -1.55
N LEU A 42 14.95 -23.97 -2.21
CA LEU A 42 16.38 -23.83 -1.89
C LEU A 42 16.57 -23.36 -0.44
N ALA A 43 15.85 -22.32 -0.01
CA ALA A 43 15.94 -21.82 1.36
C ALA A 43 15.47 -22.85 2.40
N SER A 44 14.53 -23.72 2.04
CA SER A 44 14.07 -24.81 2.91
C SER A 44 15.14 -25.90 3.06
N LEU A 45 15.93 -26.19 2.01
CA LEU A 45 17.06 -27.12 2.09
C LEU A 45 18.26 -26.52 2.86
N GLU A 46 18.39 -25.20 2.88
CA GLU A 46 19.44 -24.48 3.60
C GLU A 46 19.04 -24.08 5.02
N ALA A 47 17.83 -24.45 5.46
CA ALA A 47 17.34 -24.08 6.77
C ALA A 47 18.18 -24.73 7.88
N GLU A 48 18.70 -23.90 8.77
CA GLU A 48 19.41 -24.35 9.96
C GLU A 48 18.43 -24.72 11.08
N VAL A 49 18.77 -25.76 11.84
CA VAL A 49 18.01 -26.18 13.02
C VAL A 49 18.12 -25.10 14.10
N VAL A 50 17.00 -24.70 14.68
CA VAL A 50 16.95 -23.69 15.74
C VAL A 50 16.95 -24.34 17.13
N CYS A 51 16.12 -25.36 17.30
CA CYS A 51 15.95 -26.06 18.56
C CYS A 51 15.57 -27.53 18.32
N VAL A 52 15.64 -28.31 19.40
CA VAL A 52 15.21 -29.71 19.43
C VAL A 52 14.11 -29.91 20.46
N ILE A 53 13.28 -30.91 20.21
CA ILE A 53 12.18 -31.33 21.08
C ILE A 53 12.05 -32.84 21.03
N ASP A 54 11.82 -33.49 22.17
CA ASP A 54 11.53 -34.92 22.17
C ASP A 54 10.11 -35.22 21.64
N GLN A 55 9.83 -36.49 21.34
CA GLN A 55 8.55 -36.91 20.78
C GLN A 55 7.36 -36.64 21.72
N SER A 56 7.52 -36.80 23.04
CA SER A 56 6.44 -36.61 24.01
C SER A 56 6.05 -35.14 24.16
N ASN A 57 7.03 -34.25 24.22
CA ASN A 57 6.83 -32.80 24.25
C ASN A 57 6.25 -32.30 22.92
N LEU A 58 6.64 -32.86 21.78
CA LEU A 58 5.99 -32.55 20.50
C LEU A 58 4.51 -32.93 20.50
N ASP A 59 4.15 -34.06 21.12
CA ASP A 59 2.76 -34.50 21.21
C ASP A 59 1.95 -33.61 22.18
N TYR A 60 2.57 -33.08 23.25
CA TYR A 60 1.97 -32.02 24.07
C TYR A 60 1.66 -30.77 23.27
N LEU A 61 2.60 -30.26 22.45
CA LEU A 61 2.34 -29.10 21.60
C LEU A 61 1.19 -29.35 20.61
N LYS A 62 1.14 -30.53 19.98
CA LYS A 62 0.04 -30.89 19.06
C LYS A 62 -1.32 -30.97 19.76
N SER A 63 -1.34 -31.30 21.05
CA SER A 63 -2.55 -31.32 21.87
C SER A 63 -2.98 -29.93 22.37
N GLY A 64 -2.18 -28.89 22.13
CA GLY A 64 -2.41 -27.52 22.60
C GLY A 64 -1.88 -27.24 24.01
N SER A 65 -1.08 -28.14 24.57
CA SER A 65 -0.40 -27.97 25.86
C SER A 65 0.98 -27.32 25.65
N ASP A 66 1.48 -26.64 26.68
CA ASP A 66 2.86 -26.14 26.70
C ASP A 66 3.86 -27.30 26.79
N ALA A 67 5.04 -27.12 26.19
CA ALA A 67 6.11 -28.11 26.19
C ALA A 67 7.49 -27.44 26.18
N ASP A 68 8.48 -28.16 26.68
CA ASP A 68 9.86 -27.69 26.70
C ASP A 68 10.54 -27.88 25.34
N VAL A 69 11.36 -26.90 24.95
CA VAL A 69 12.24 -26.96 23.78
C VAL A 69 13.67 -26.66 24.21
N TRP A 70 14.63 -27.38 23.62
CA TRP A 70 16.04 -27.29 23.98
C TRP A 70 16.89 -26.69 22.85
N PRO A 71 18.05 -26.08 23.18
CA PRO A 71 18.98 -25.60 22.16
C PRO A 71 19.41 -26.73 21.22
N ALA A 72 19.62 -26.41 19.94
CA ALA A 72 20.06 -27.40 18.94
C ALA A 72 21.35 -28.14 19.32
N SER A 73 22.19 -27.54 20.17
CA SER A 73 23.42 -28.16 20.69
C SER A 73 23.18 -29.35 21.63
N ARG A 74 21.94 -29.57 22.08
CA ARG A 74 21.55 -30.70 22.95
C ARG A 74 20.88 -31.83 22.18
N ALA A 75 20.97 -31.87 20.86
CA ALA A 75 20.35 -32.91 20.04
C ALA A 75 20.81 -34.31 20.45
N GLU A 76 19.86 -35.15 20.85
CA GLU A 76 20.04 -36.56 21.15
C GLU A 76 19.38 -37.45 20.08
N MET A 77 19.71 -38.74 20.10
CA MET A 77 19.11 -39.72 19.19
C MET A 77 17.60 -39.85 19.49
N GLY A 78 16.76 -39.47 18.53
CA GLY A 78 15.30 -39.54 18.67
C GLY A 78 14.63 -38.17 18.86
N ASP A 79 15.39 -37.10 18.99
CA ASP A 79 14.86 -35.73 19.00
C ASP A 79 14.32 -35.31 17.64
N VAL A 80 13.27 -34.50 17.66
CA VAL A 80 12.71 -33.83 16.50
C VAL A 80 13.36 -32.46 16.34
N LEU A 81 13.88 -32.20 15.15
CA LEU A 81 14.53 -30.95 14.79
C LEU A 81 13.48 -29.90 14.41
N LEU A 82 13.52 -28.75 15.07
CA LEU A 82 12.65 -27.62 14.77
C LEU A 82 13.41 -26.58 13.94
N TYR A 83 12.85 -26.29 12.77
CA TYR A 83 13.38 -25.30 11.84
C TYR A 83 12.51 -24.06 11.87
N ARG A 84 13.14 -22.89 11.69
CA ARG A 84 12.38 -21.68 11.38
C ARG A 84 11.96 -21.74 9.92
N SER A 85 10.72 -21.33 9.63
CA SER A 85 10.32 -21.08 8.25
C SER A 85 11.29 -20.09 7.60
N ALA A 86 11.76 -20.39 6.40
CA ALA A 86 12.64 -19.50 5.66
C ALA A 86 11.96 -18.12 5.55
N PRO A 87 12.64 -17.02 5.92
CA PRO A 87 12.11 -15.69 5.65
C PRO A 87 11.91 -15.56 4.14
N PRO A 88 10.84 -14.85 3.69
CA PRO A 88 10.65 -14.62 2.27
C PRO A 88 11.91 -13.99 1.69
N SER A 89 12.41 -14.55 0.59
CA SER A 89 13.63 -14.09 -0.07
C SER A 89 13.57 -12.57 -0.20
N PRO A 90 14.56 -11.82 0.33
CA PRO A 90 14.55 -10.38 0.20
C PRO A 90 14.49 -10.07 -1.29
N VAL A 91 13.45 -9.32 -1.70
CA VAL A 91 13.34 -8.84 -3.07
C VAL A 91 14.59 -8.01 -3.30
N ALA A 92 15.52 -8.56 -4.09
CA ALA A 92 16.74 -7.87 -4.48
C ALA A 92 16.30 -6.60 -5.19
N VAL A 93 16.43 -5.50 -4.48
CA VAL A 93 16.16 -4.17 -4.97
C VAL A 93 17.39 -3.76 -5.79
N PRO A 94 17.34 -3.67 -7.14
CA PRO A 94 18.51 -3.30 -7.93
C PRO A 94 19.24 -2.08 -7.35
N GLU A 95 20.58 -2.12 -7.31
CA GLU A 95 21.46 -1.13 -6.66
C GLU A 95 21.31 0.33 -7.19
N GLY A 96 20.41 0.57 -8.16
CA GLY A 96 20.21 1.85 -8.85
C GLY A 96 19.14 2.79 -8.28
N TYR A 97 18.46 2.46 -7.18
CA TYR A 97 17.42 3.33 -6.59
C TYR A 97 17.59 3.59 -5.09
N ARG A 98 18.84 3.73 -4.62
CA ARG A 98 19.04 4.52 -3.41
C ARG A 98 18.57 5.95 -3.71
N LEU A 99 17.39 6.32 -3.20
CA LEU A 99 16.94 7.70 -3.15
C LEU A 99 18.07 8.50 -2.50
N GLN A 100 18.74 9.35 -3.28
CA GLN A 100 19.70 10.28 -2.71
C GLN A 100 18.94 11.21 -1.75
N PRO A 101 19.45 11.48 -0.54
CA PRO A 101 18.81 12.43 0.35
C PRO A 101 18.71 13.77 -0.37
N ILE A 102 17.49 14.24 -0.61
CA ILE A 102 17.24 15.52 -1.28
C ILE A 102 17.56 16.62 -0.26
N SER A 103 18.83 16.99 -0.12
CA SER A 103 19.27 18.07 0.77
C SER A 103 18.57 19.41 0.47
N GLU A 104 18.01 19.55 -0.74
CA GLU A 104 17.23 20.69 -1.18
C GLU A 104 15.85 20.78 -0.51
N TYR A 105 15.26 19.66 -0.07
CA TYR A 105 13.96 19.66 0.62
C TYR A 105 14.08 20.16 2.07
N ASP A 106 15.18 19.85 2.75
CA ASP A 106 15.45 20.32 4.11
C ASP A 106 15.68 21.84 4.13
N ALA A 107 16.35 22.37 3.11
CA ALA A 107 16.53 23.81 2.93
C ALA A 107 15.20 24.54 2.67
N MET A 108 14.30 23.93 1.89
CA MET A 108 12.98 24.48 1.61
C MET A 108 12.07 24.48 2.86
N CYS A 109 12.15 23.42 3.68
CA CYS A 109 11.43 23.35 4.95
C CYS A 109 11.95 24.37 5.97
N ALA A 110 13.26 24.61 6.03
CA ALA A 110 13.86 25.62 6.91
C ALA A 110 13.43 27.05 6.52
N ALA A 111 13.30 27.34 5.22
CA ALA A 111 12.84 28.64 4.73
C ALA A 111 11.38 28.95 5.11
N MET A 112 10.50 27.94 5.14
CA MET A 112 9.09 28.08 5.52
C MET A 112 8.91 28.43 7.01
N LEU A 113 9.85 28.05 7.87
CA LEU A 113 9.80 28.32 9.31
C LEU A 113 10.26 29.74 9.69
N GLN A 114 11.02 30.42 8.83
CA GLN A 114 11.52 31.79 9.08
C GLN A 114 10.51 32.89 8.72
N GLY A 115 9.39 32.54 8.07
CA GLY A 115 8.35 33.50 7.65
C GLY A 115 7.27 33.82 8.69
N ALA A 116 7.32 33.22 9.88
CA ALA A 116 6.27 33.36 10.91
C ALA A 116 6.51 34.48 11.93
N GLU A 117 7.63 35.20 11.84
CA GLU A 117 8.02 36.25 12.78
C GLU A 117 8.04 37.63 12.09
N ASN A 118 6.87 38.19 11.77
CA ASN A 118 6.61 39.65 11.73
C ASN A 118 5.28 39.97 11.03
N ALA A 119 4.19 40.06 11.81
CA ALA A 119 3.04 40.91 11.51
C ALA A 119 2.19 41.12 12.77
N GLU A 120 2.72 41.85 13.76
CA GLU A 120 1.85 42.58 14.69
C GLU A 120 1.20 43.74 13.95
N SER A 121 -0.15 43.81 13.91
CA SER A 121 -0.89 45.08 13.94
C SER A 121 -2.40 44.88 14.16
N ARG A 122 -2.75 44.79 15.45
CA ARG A 122 -3.81 45.54 16.15
C ARG A 122 -5.14 45.81 15.41
N CYS A 123 -6.12 44.96 15.68
CA CYS A 123 -7.54 45.22 15.45
C CYS A 123 -8.07 46.32 16.40
N THR A 124 -8.59 47.43 15.86
CA THR A 124 -9.34 48.45 16.62
C THR A 124 -10.83 48.17 16.53
N ILE A 125 -11.44 47.90 17.68
CA ILE A 125 -12.89 47.71 17.87
C ILE A 125 -13.61 49.06 17.68
N LYS A 126 -14.70 49.07 16.90
CA LYS A 126 -15.81 50.01 17.05
C LYS A 126 -17.14 49.28 16.93
N THR A 127 -18.08 49.64 17.80
CA THR A 127 -19.37 48.97 18.01
C THR A 127 -20.56 49.82 17.50
N ALA A 128 -21.59 49.10 16.99
CA ALA A 128 -23.04 49.39 16.92
C ALA A 128 -23.58 50.40 15.85
N PRO A 129 -24.88 50.39 15.44
CA PRO A 129 -26.06 49.72 16.06
C PRO A 129 -27.04 49.05 15.00
N PRO A 130 -28.34 48.73 15.26
CA PRO A 130 -29.00 47.50 14.75
C PRO A 130 -30.20 47.71 13.77
N LEU A 131 -30.84 46.59 13.40
CA LEU A 131 -32.21 46.40 12.86
C LEU A 131 -32.49 46.54 11.35
N ASP A 132 -33.05 45.43 10.84
CA ASP A 132 -34.14 45.27 9.87
C ASP A 132 -33.97 45.73 8.41
N SER A 133 -33.85 44.76 7.50
CA SER A 133 -34.94 44.39 6.57
C SER A 133 -34.55 43.21 5.65
N LEU A 134 -35.50 42.29 5.46
CA LEU A 134 -35.52 41.00 4.73
C LEU A 134 -35.13 41.11 3.23
N THR A 135 -34.70 40.08 2.47
CA THR A 135 -35.38 38.79 2.25
C THR A 135 -34.50 37.75 1.50
N LYS A 136 -34.37 36.56 2.09
CA LYS A 136 -34.20 35.18 1.57
C LYS A 136 -33.56 34.93 0.19
N ASN A 137 -32.37 34.33 0.24
CA ASN A 137 -31.96 33.26 -0.67
C ASN A 137 -30.99 32.32 0.06
N ALA A 138 -31.54 31.16 0.43
CA ALA A 138 -30.92 29.90 0.83
C ALA A 138 -29.55 29.98 1.55
N GLU A 139 -29.61 29.86 2.86
CA GLU A 139 -28.53 29.28 3.67
C GLU A 139 -28.09 27.95 3.05
N SER A 140 -26.99 27.94 2.30
CA SER A 140 -26.24 26.71 2.02
C SER A 140 -25.52 26.37 3.32
N ARG A 141 -26.23 25.67 4.21
CA ARG A 141 -25.70 25.17 5.46
C ARG A 141 -24.51 24.27 5.17
N CYS A 142 -23.32 24.81 5.40
CA CYS A 142 -22.17 24.04 5.85
C CYS A 142 -22.58 23.37 7.17
N GLY A 143 -22.51 22.04 7.23
CA GLY A 143 -22.62 21.29 8.48
C GLY A 143 -23.61 20.13 8.42
N ASN A 144 -23.06 18.93 8.46
CA ASN A 144 -23.69 17.65 8.82
C ASN A 144 -24.48 16.95 7.71
N SER A 145 -23.79 16.59 6.62
CA SER A 145 -24.22 15.41 5.86
C SER A 145 -23.86 14.17 6.69
N PRO A 146 -24.75 13.16 6.83
CA PRO A 146 -24.40 11.94 7.55
C PRO A 146 -23.15 11.35 6.90
N VAL A 147 -22.10 11.13 7.71
CA VAL A 147 -21.07 10.17 7.33
C VAL A 147 -21.81 8.83 7.28
N ILE A 148 -22.35 8.49 6.10
CA ILE A 148 -22.84 7.14 5.86
C ILE A 148 -21.59 6.26 6.04
N PRO A 149 -21.55 5.37 7.05
CA PRO A 149 -20.32 4.66 7.42
C PRO A 149 -19.68 3.89 6.26
N ASP A 150 -20.49 3.55 5.25
CA ASP A 150 -20.10 2.74 4.09
C ASP A 150 -19.93 3.54 2.79
N CYS A 151 -20.09 4.87 2.80
CA CYS A 151 -19.94 5.66 1.58
C CYS A 151 -18.47 6.01 1.29
N SER A 152 -17.98 5.54 0.14
CA SER A 152 -16.60 5.74 -0.31
C SER A 152 -16.43 6.82 -1.39
N CYS A 153 -17.49 7.57 -1.71
CA CYS A 153 -17.44 8.65 -2.70
C CYS A 153 -16.57 9.83 -2.23
N ARG A 154 -16.11 10.66 -3.18
CA ARG A 154 -15.22 11.79 -2.89
C ARG A 154 -15.85 12.83 -1.97
N THR A 155 -17.16 13.09 -2.09
CA THR A 155 -17.88 14.06 -1.24
C THR A 155 -18.00 13.59 0.21
N CYS A 156 -18.32 12.32 0.45
CA CYS A 156 -18.49 11.77 1.80
C CYS A 156 -17.16 11.47 2.50
N ARG A 157 -16.14 11.06 1.73
CA ARG A 157 -14.80 10.81 2.25
C ARG A 157 -13.73 11.41 1.32
N PRO A 158 -13.44 12.72 1.49
CA PRO A 158 -12.44 13.42 0.69
C PRO A 158 -11.07 12.74 0.70
N VAL A 159 -10.42 12.70 -0.46
CA VAL A 159 -9.04 12.19 -0.60
C VAL A 159 -8.09 13.27 -0.09
N THR A 160 -7.26 12.93 0.90
CA THR A 160 -6.19 13.79 1.42
C THR A 160 -4.85 13.42 0.78
N PHE A 161 -3.81 14.24 1.00
CA PHE A 161 -2.48 13.96 0.44
C PHE A 161 -1.86 12.65 0.96
N SER A 162 -2.28 12.20 2.15
CA SER A 162 -1.85 10.94 2.76
C SER A 162 -2.70 9.73 2.33
N ASP A 163 -3.72 9.96 1.51
CA ASP A 163 -4.74 8.96 1.15
C ASP A 163 -4.47 8.38 -0.24
N SER A 164 -4.00 7.13 -0.29
CA SER A 164 -3.69 6.40 -1.54
C SER A 164 -4.91 5.72 -2.19
N ARG A 165 -6.13 6.00 -1.74
CA ARG A 165 -7.34 5.32 -2.25
C ARG A 165 -7.74 5.82 -3.64
N PHE A 166 -8.09 4.87 -4.51
CA PHE A 166 -8.81 5.15 -5.75
C PHE A 166 -10.30 5.34 -5.47
N VAL A 167 -10.82 6.53 -5.75
CA VAL A 167 -12.26 6.79 -5.70
C VAL A 167 -12.89 6.33 -7.02
N VAL A 168 -13.73 5.30 -6.94
CA VAL A 168 -14.43 4.70 -8.08
C VAL A 168 -15.92 4.62 -7.79
N CYS A 169 -16.73 4.63 -8.86
CA CYS A 169 -18.17 4.45 -8.73
C CYS A 169 -18.48 3.02 -8.22
N PRO A 170 -19.24 2.85 -7.13
CA PRO A 170 -19.63 1.52 -6.65
C PRO A 170 -20.50 0.74 -7.65
N GLU A 171 -21.25 1.43 -8.53
CA GLU A 171 -22.14 0.77 -9.49
C GLU A 171 -21.41 0.29 -10.76
N CYS A 172 -20.47 1.09 -11.30
CA CYS A 172 -19.85 0.80 -12.59
C CYS A 172 -18.31 0.70 -12.57
N GLY A 173 -17.66 0.92 -11.43
CA GLY A 173 -16.21 0.85 -11.27
C GLY A 173 -15.40 1.97 -11.93
N ASN A 174 -16.03 2.89 -12.68
CA ASN A 174 -15.32 3.96 -13.37
C ASN A 174 -14.96 5.10 -12.43
N LYS A 175 -13.69 5.54 -12.47
CA LYS A 175 -13.19 6.68 -11.66
C LYS A 175 -13.70 8.04 -12.12
N ARG A 176 -14.04 8.19 -13.41
CA ARG A 176 -14.55 9.46 -13.97
C ARG A 176 -16.07 9.56 -13.95
N CYS A 177 -16.76 8.55 -13.44
CA CYS A 177 -18.21 8.60 -13.29
C CYS A 177 -18.60 9.63 -12.21
N PRO A 178 -19.59 10.51 -12.44
CA PRO A 178 -20.00 11.51 -11.46
C PRO A 178 -20.55 10.90 -10.16
N HIS A 179 -21.06 9.67 -10.20
CA HIS A 179 -21.46 8.91 -9.01
C HIS A 179 -20.28 8.52 -8.11
N ALA A 180 -19.06 8.44 -8.65
CA ALA A 180 -17.83 8.27 -7.85
C ALA A 180 -17.50 9.54 -7.04
N ASN A 181 -17.83 10.71 -7.61
CA ASN A 181 -17.58 11.99 -6.97
C ASN A 181 -18.58 12.25 -5.83
N ASP A 182 -19.88 12.04 -6.10
CA ASP A 182 -20.96 12.14 -5.12
C ASP A 182 -21.96 11.01 -5.35
N HIS A 183 -22.25 10.23 -4.30
CA HIS A 183 -23.22 9.12 -4.36
C HIS A 183 -24.64 9.56 -4.72
N ARG A 184 -24.93 10.87 -4.67
CA ARG A 184 -26.22 11.45 -5.08
C ARG A 184 -26.34 11.66 -6.59
N ASN A 185 -25.23 11.65 -7.32
CA ASN A 185 -25.24 11.80 -8.78
C ASN A 185 -25.71 10.50 -9.45
N ALA A 186 -26.26 10.58 -10.67
CA ALA A 186 -26.57 9.38 -11.43
C ALA A 186 -25.28 8.68 -11.91
N CYS A 187 -25.29 7.34 -11.97
CA CYS A 187 -24.23 6.60 -12.63
C CYS A 187 -24.38 6.69 -14.15
N THR A 188 -23.32 7.10 -14.83
CA THR A 188 -23.29 7.23 -16.30
C THR A 188 -22.74 6.00 -17.01
N GLY A 189 -22.14 5.06 -16.27
CA GLY A 189 -21.45 3.92 -16.85
C GLY A 189 -20.19 4.27 -17.68
N SER A 190 -19.74 5.53 -17.69
CA SER A 190 -18.64 6.00 -18.55
C SER A 190 -17.37 6.36 -17.77
N ASN A 191 -16.21 6.16 -18.40
CA ASN A 191 -14.90 6.62 -17.91
C ASN A 191 -14.34 7.80 -18.72
N GLU A 192 -15.16 8.44 -19.56
CA GLU A 192 -14.77 9.61 -20.37
C GLU A 192 -14.54 10.85 -19.50
N PRO A 193 -13.59 11.73 -19.84
CA PRO A 193 -13.40 13.00 -19.14
C PRO A 193 -14.50 14.01 -19.48
N GLY A 194 -14.74 14.98 -18.60
CA GLY A 194 -15.67 16.08 -18.85
C GLY A 194 -17.15 15.78 -18.60
N GLN A 195 -17.46 14.65 -17.97
CA GLN A 195 -18.82 14.35 -17.54
C GLN A 195 -19.27 15.34 -16.45
N GLU A 196 -20.49 15.87 -16.58
CA GLU A 196 -21.07 16.79 -15.59
C GLU A 196 -21.11 16.15 -14.19
N GLY A 197 -20.63 16.85 -13.18
CA GLY A 197 -20.53 16.35 -11.79
C GLY A 197 -19.33 15.44 -11.51
N SER A 198 -18.50 15.13 -12.51
CA SER A 198 -17.25 14.38 -12.33
C SER A 198 -16.13 15.28 -11.80
N ALA A 199 -15.22 14.69 -11.02
CA ALA A 199 -14.00 15.36 -10.60
C ALA A 199 -12.96 15.56 -11.74
N TYR A 200 -13.22 14.98 -12.93
CA TYR A 200 -12.31 15.02 -14.06
C TYR A 200 -12.89 15.89 -15.19
N PRO A 201 -12.41 17.12 -15.38
CA PRO A 201 -12.91 18.03 -16.41
C PRO A 201 -12.57 17.52 -17.83
N ALA A 202 -13.22 18.11 -18.84
CA ALA A 202 -12.90 17.87 -20.23
C ALA A 202 -11.46 18.34 -20.51
N ALA A 203 -10.77 17.67 -21.45
CA ALA A 203 -9.48 18.16 -21.90
C ALA A 203 -9.64 19.56 -22.51
N PRO A 204 -8.71 20.50 -22.28
CA PRO A 204 -8.73 21.79 -22.94
C PRO A 204 -8.70 21.57 -24.45
N GLN A 205 -9.65 22.15 -25.19
CA GLN A 205 -9.57 22.19 -26.64
C GLN A 205 -8.38 23.08 -27.00
N GLN A 206 -7.35 22.50 -27.63
CA GLN A 206 -6.30 23.31 -28.25
C GLN A 206 -6.96 24.07 -29.40
N GLU A 207 -7.16 25.38 -29.23
CA GLU A 207 -7.50 26.27 -30.34
C GLU A 207 -6.35 26.22 -31.33
N VAL A 208 -6.57 25.56 -32.47
CA VAL A 208 -5.70 25.64 -33.63
C VAL A 208 -5.81 27.06 -34.16
N LYS A 209 -4.82 27.88 -33.82
CA LYS A 209 -4.67 29.24 -34.35
C LYS A 209 -3.77 29.24 -35.57
#